data_AF-A0A8H6JB21-F1
#
_entry.id   AF-A0A8H6JB21-F1
#
_cell.length_a   1.000
_cell.length_b   1.000
_cell.length_c   1.000
_cell.angle_alpha   90.00
_cell.angle_beta   90.00
_cell.angle_gamma   90.00
#
_symmetry.space_group_name_H-M   'P 1'
#
loop_
_entity.id
_entity.type
_entity.pdbx_description
1 polymer ?
#
loop_
_entity_poly.entity_id
_entity_poly.type
_entity_poly.pdbx_seq_one_letter_code
_entity_poly.pdbx_strand_id
1 'polypeptide(L)'
;MTSLLDLPQELVHKILSSLVERDPGPYRFRFEDAEPSFNTRRLKQGLSALAKLCRTCRVLRELVEPLLYHFVYIPDATVAPLASLLRCWQSRPHCAAYARRLTVETKWAPGGTPPQAMRDQDVAFATAMAKQLGVYARENWHEHTWNTDILVELALFFCARSVRTVELEFCQLRGIYRPAFEGLLPEHGGAEHVRFPSLEYLYLVQAGWRIAELDHVLHRAPSLSTLRLFMCDFNYPSRAFPENITNLCILRCPITPARLESIIRGMGKLTRVEFTIWRGQPEDLARVIGALSKHASTLKSLTVCFGWNRRSGSPRVKVPLDALTSLESLTTDVRSFGSGSTGLVESLPASLRKLRLIRSPETTAEELQSFASEMRDAKPRFTENPTVLLSGPEYWEELDGNHDTVFDYESTSLRI
;
A
#
# COMPACT_ATOMS: atom_id res chain seq x y z
N MET A 1 12.08 5.41 -49.16
CA MET A 1 11.41 4.69 -48.04
C MET A 1 11.67 5.51 -46.79
N THR A 2 10.63 5.94 -46.08
CA THR A 2 10.74 6.68 -44.82
C THR A 2 10.85 5.70 -43.65
N SER A 3 11.94 5.79 -42.89
CA SER A 3 12.20 5.00 -41.69
C SER A 3 11.69 5.74 -40.44
N LEU A 4 11.25 4.99 -39.42
CA LEU A 4 10.96 5.56 -38.10
C LEU A 4 12.19 6.26 -37.51
N LEU A 5 13.39 5.78 -37.85
CA LEU A 5 14.66 6.34 -37.38
C LEU A 5 15.06 7.63 -38.10
N ASP A 6 14.34 8.03 -39.15
CA ASP A 6 14.54 9.32 -39.82
C ASP A 6 13.86 10.46 -39.05
N LEU A 7 13.03 10.14 -38.04
CA LEU A 7 12.41 11.13 -37.17
C LEU A 7 13.38 11.59 -36.07
N PRO A 8 13.27 12.86 -35.61
CA PRO A 8 13.91 13.33 -34.39
C PRO A 8 13.69 12.39 -33.21
N GLN A 9 14.74 12.19 -32.42
CA GLN A 9 14.77 11.22 -31.32
C GLN A 9 13.65 11.46 -30.30
N GLU A 10 13.28 12.72 -30.07
CA GLU A 10 12.20 13.13 -29.17
C GLU A 10 10.84 12.66 -29.68
N LEU A 11 10.61 12.70 -31.00
CA LEU A 11 9.37 12.21 -31.61
C LEU A 11 9.30 10.68 -31.54
N VAL A 12 10.41 9.99 -31.81
CA VAL A 12 10.48 8.54 -31.65
C VAL A 12 10.20 8.16 -30.20
N HIS A 13 10.83 8.82 -29.24
CA HIS A 13 10.59 8.59 -27.82
C HIS A 13 9.12 8.86 -27.44
N LYS A 14 8.50 9.92 -27.96
CA LYS A 14 7.07 10.21 -27.72
C LYS A 14 6.18 9.08 -28.25
N ILE A 15 6.43 8.59 -29.46
CA ILE A 15 5.71 7.45 -30.07
C ILE A 15 5.88 6.20 -29.19
N LEU A 16 7.12 5.84 -28.85
CA LEU A 16 7.42 4.66 -28.04
C LEU A 16 6.74 4.74 -26.67
N SER A 17 6.74 5.93 -26.06
CA SER A 17 6.14 6.13 -24.75
C SER A 17 4.61 6.07 -24.75
N SER A 18 3.94 6.16 -25.90
CA SER A 18 2.49 5.95 -26.02
C SER A 18 2.09 4.48 -25.93
N LEU A 19 3.06 3.56 -26.10
CA LEU A 19 2.83 2.12 -26.03
C LEU A 19 2.66 1.62 -24.60
N VAL A 20 3.11 2.41 -23.61
CA VAL A 20 3.03 2.07 -22.19
C VAL A 20 2.34 3.18 -21.42
N GLU A 21 1.58 2.79 -20.41
CA GLU A 21 1.04 3.74 -19.45
C GLU A 21 2.19 4.23 -18.58
N ARG A 22 2.46 5.55 -18.61
CA ARG A 22 3.52 6.15 -17.81
C ARG A 22 3.03 6.25 -16.38
N ASP A 23 3.71 5.53 -15.50
CA ASP A 23 3.45 5.52 -14.05
C ASP A 23 1.98 5.22 -13.74
N PRO A 24 1.54 3.97 -13.92
CA PRO A 24 0.16 3.60 -13.59
C PRO A 24 -0.17 3.96 -12.12
N GLY A 25 -1.43 4.05 -11.73
CA GLY A 25 -1.76 4.31 -10.33
C GLY A 25 -1.21 3.24 -9.37
N PRO A 26 -1.34 3.43 -8.04
CA PRO A 26 -0.89 2.44 -7.05
C PRO A 26 -1.51 1.06 -7.33
N TYR A 27 -0.70 0.00 -7.19
CA TYR A 27 -1.12 -1.38 -7.30
C TYR A 27 -1.68 -1.81 -5.95
N ARG A 28 -2.83 -2.47 -6.00
CA ARG A 28 -3.45 -3.11 -4.84
C ARG A 28 -3.33 -4.60 -5.03
N PHE A 29 -2.79 -5.26 -4.01
CA PHE A 29 -2.61 -6.70 -4.07
C PHE A 29 -3.94 -7.41 -3.95
N ARG A 30 -3.97 -8.68 -4.38
CA ARG A 30 -5.14 -9.56 -4.40
C ARG A 30 -5.93 -9.65 -3.08
N PHE A 31 -5.32 -9.28 -1.95
CA PHE A 31 -5.96 -9.30 -0.62
C PHE A 31 -6.76 -8.05 -0.29
N GLU A 32 -6.61 -7.00 -1.10
CA GLU A 32 -7.43 -5.79 -1.00
C GLU A 32 -8.76 -5.91 -1.73
N ASP A 33 -9.04 -7.09 -2.33
CA ASP A 33 -10.21 -7.39 -3.17
C ASP A 33 -10.49 -6.37 -4.28
N ALA A 34 -9.52 -5.48 -4.56
CA ALA A 34 -9.65 -4.33 -5.45
C ALA A 34 -8.99 -4.59 -6.80
N GLU A 35 -9.64 -4.16 -7.89
CA GLU A 35 -8.97 -4.13 -9.19
C GLU A 35 -7.78 -3.14 -9.17
N PRO A 36 -6.67 -3.47 -9.85
CA PRO A 36 -5.58 -2.51 -10.04
C PRO A 36 -6.11 -1.24 -10.71
N SER A 37 -5.65 -0.08 -10.25
CA SER A 37 -6.02 1.23 -10.80
C SER A 37 -5.60 1.47 -12.26
N PHE A 38 -5.02 0.46 -12.91
CA PHE A 38 -4.51 0.51 -14.28
C PHE A 38 -4.81 -0.78 -15.03
N ASN A 39 -4.89 -0.68 -16.36
CA ASN A 39 -5.23 -1.81 -17.21
C ASN A 39 -4.03 -2.75 -17.38
N THR A 40 -3.98 -3.82 -16.57
CA THR A 40 -2.89 -4.81 -16.58
C THR A 40 -2.69 -5.47 -17.95
N ARG A 41 -3.76 -5.69 -18.73
CA ARG A 41 -3.68 -6.24 -20.09
C ARG A 41 -2.98 -5.29 -21.04
N ARG A 42 -3.35 -4.00 -21.01
CA ARG A 42 -2.71 -2.94 -21.81
C ARG A 42 -1.25 -2.81 -21.45
N LEU A 43 -0.92 -2.80 -20.16
CA LEU A 43 0.46 -2.76 -19.68
C LEU A 43 1.29 -3.93 -20.23
N LYS A 44 0.80 -5.18 -20.10
CA LYS A 44 1.49 -6.38 -20.61
C LYS A 44 1.72 -6.32 -22.12
N GLN A 45 0.74 -5.84 -22.89
CA GLN A 45 0.86 -5.65 -24.33
C GLN A 45 1.91 -4.60 -24.68
N GLY A 46 1.90 -3.45 -23.99
CA GLY A 46 2.86 -2.37 -24.14
C GLY A 46 4.30 -2.81 -23.87
N LEU A 47 4.54 -3.45 -22.71
CA LEU A 47 5.85 -3.97 -22.33
C LEU A 47 6.34 -5.03 -23.32
N SER A 48 5.46 -5.90 -23.83
CA SER A 48 5.80 -6.88 -24.87
C SER A 48 6.20 -6.21 -26.19
N ALA A 49 5.48 -5.17 -26.61
CA ALA A 49 5.82 -4.39 -27.81
C ALA A 49 7.18 -3.70 -27.67
N LEU A 50 7.43 -3.04 -26.53
CA LEU A 50 8.73 -2.44 -26.21
C LEU A 50 9.84 -3.50 -26.21
N ALA A 51 9.63 -4.65 -25.57
CA ALA A 51 10.63 -5.73 -25.54
C ALA A 51 10.97 -6.28 -26.93
N LYS A 52 10.04 -6.24 -27.90
CA LYS A 52 10.30 -6.57 -29.32
C LYS A 52 11.09 -5.45 -30.00
N LEU A 53 10.67 -4.20 -29.83
CA LEU A 53 11.36 -3.03 -30.42
C LEU A 53 12.81 -2.91 -29.94
N CYS A 54 13.06 -3.19 -28.65
CA CYS A 54 14.39 -3.23 -28.05
C CYS A 54 15.38 -4.21 -28.73
N ARG A 55 14.87 -5.20 -29.48
CA ARG A 55 15.68 -6.21 -30.18
C ARG A 55 15.91 -5.89 -31.66
N THR A 56 15.27 -4.86 -32.20
CA THR A 56 15.32 -4.54 -33.64
C THR A 56 16.64 -3.90 -34.05
N CYS A 57 17.06 -2.83 -33.38
CA CYS A 57 18.33 -2.16 -33.62
C CYS A 57 18.87 -1.49 -32.35
N ARG A 58 20.13 -1.05 -32.39
CA ARG A 58 20.79 -0.40 -31.25
C ARG A 58 20.11 0.92 -30.83
N VAL A 59 19.74 1.76 -31.79
CA VAL A 59 19.09 3.05 -31.51
C VAL A 59 17.75 2.85 -30.79
N LEU A 60 16.92 1.92 -31.27
CA LEU A 60 15.66 1.60 -30.60
C LEU A 60 15.88 0.96 -29.23
N ARG A 61 16.92 0.16 -29.05
CA ARG A 61 17.29 -0.37 -27.72
C ARG A 61 17.57 0.76 -26.74
N GLU A 62 18.42 1.72 -27.11
CA GLU A 62 18.80 2.84 -26.24
C GLU A 62 17.59 3.72 -25.87
N LEU A 63 16.62 3.86 -26.78
CA LEU A 63 15.38 4.61 -26.53
C LEU A 63 14.34 3.83 -25.72
N VAL A 64 14.29 2.51 -25.90
CA VAL A 64 13.25 1.66 -25.30
C VAL A 64 13.65 1.17 -23.92
N GLU A 65 14.92 0.87 -23.66
CA GLU A 65 15.35 0.34 -22.35
C GLU A 65 14.88 1.19 -21.16
N PRO A 66 14.98 2.54 -21.18
CA PRO A 66 14.46 3.37 -20.10
C PRO A 66 12.95 3.21 -19.88
N LEU A 67 12.17 3.10 -20.96
CA LEU A 67 10.72 2.92 -20.91
C LEU A 67 10.33 1.51 -20.45
N LEU A 68 11.06 0.50 -20.91
CA LEU A 68 10.81 -0.90 -20.63
C LEU A 68 11.09 -1.24 -19.15
N TYR A 69 12.15 -0.68 -18.59
CA TYR A 69 12.57 -0.94 -17.21
C TYR A 69 12.06 0.09 -16.21
N HIS A 70 11.39 1.16 -16.66
CA HIS A 70 10.82 2.20 -15.77
C HIS A 70 9.90 1.59 -14.70
N PHE A 71 9.00 0.71 -15.13
CA PHE A 71 8.08 -0.02 -14.27
C PHE A 71 8.29 -1.53 -14.43
N VAL A 72 8.82 -2.16 -13.39
CA VAL A 72 8.99 -3.62 -13.31
C VAL A 72 7.79 -4.21 -12.57
N TYR A 73 6.96 -4.94 -13.31
CA TYR A 73 5.78 -5.62 -12.79
C TYR A 73 5.89 -7.13 -12.99
N ILE A 74 5.91 -7.87 -11.88
CA ILE A 74 5.98 -9.34 -11.88
C ILE A 74 4.79 -9.89 -11.08
N PRO A 75 3.63 -10.12 -11.73
CA PRO A 75 2.51 -10.80 -11.12
C PRO A 75 2.81 -12.30 -10.95
N ASP A 76 2.28 -12.89 -9.88
CA ASP A 76 2.45 -14.31 -9.53
C ASP A 76 3.90 -14.80 -9.67
N ALA A 77 4.81 -14.01 -9.09
CA ALA A 77 6.24 -14.20 -9.16
C ALA A 77 6.64 -15.61 -8.73
N THR A 78 7.42 -16.24 -9.61
CA THR A 78 8.06 -17.54 -9.41
C THR A 78 9.57 -17.36 -9.51
N VAL A 79 10.34 -18.41 -9.22
CA VAL A 79 11.81 -18.37 -9.29
C VAL A 79 12.30 -17.95 -10.68
N ALA A 80 11.73 -18.50 -11.74
CA ALA A 80 12.18 -18.29 -13.12
C ALA A 80 12.15 -16.81 -13.58
N PRO A 81 11.04 -16.05 -13.49
CA PRO A 81 10.99 -14.65 -13.87
C PRO A 81 11.91 -13.77 -13.02
N LEU A 82 11.99 -14.03 -11.70
CA LEU A 82 12.85 -13.27 -10.80
C LEU A 82 14.33 -13.52 -11.11
N ALA A 83 14.75 -14.78 -11.26
CA ALA A 83 16.12 -15.13 -11.62
C ALA A 83 16.50 -14.60 -13.01
N SER A 84 15.56 -14.59 -13.97
CA SER A 84 15.75 -13.99 -15.30
C SER A 84 15.97 -12.48 -15.22
N LEU A 85 15.17 -11.76 -14.42
CA LEU A 85 15.34 -10.34 -14.17
C LEU A 85 16.71 -10.04 -13.55
N LEU A 86 17.08 -10.78 -12.50
CA LEU A 86 18.36 -10.60 -11.81
C LEU A 86 19.54 -10.86 -12.74
N ARG A 87 19.51 -11.90 -13.57
CA ARG A 87 20.55 -12.15 -14.59
C ARG A 87 20.64 -11.02 -15.61
N CYS A 88 19.48 -10.51 -16.03
CA CYS A 88 19.41 -9.37 -16.92
C CYS A 88 20.07 -8.13 -16.29
N TRP A 89 19.81 -7.85 -15.01
CA TRP A 89 20.42 -6.72 -14.31
C TRP A 89 21.89 -6.94 -13.96
N GLN A 90 22.32 -8.16 -13.70
CA GLN A 90 23.75 -8.44 -13.52
C GLN A 90 24.53 -8.20 -14.82
N SER A 91 23.99 -8.63 -15.96
CA SER A 91 24.63 -8.42 -17.28
C SER A 91 24.48 -6.99 -17.81
N ARG A 92 23.43 -6.28 -17.40
CA ARG A 92 23.14 -4.89 -17.79
C ARG A 92 22.71 -4.07 -16.57
N PRO A 93 23.65 -3.63 -15.71
CA PRO A 93 23.34 -2.93 -14.46
C PRO A 93 22.62 -1.59 -14.66
N HIS A 94 22.87 -0.92 -15.79
CA HIS A 94 22.20 0.35 -16.12
C HIS A 94 20.68 0.18 -16.26
N CYS A 95 20.19 -1.00 -16.65
CA CYS A 95 18.75 -1.28 -16.72
C CYS A 95 18.09 -1.22 -15.33
N ALA A 96 18.78 -1.65 -14.28
CA ALA A 96 18.26 -1.54 -12.91
C ALA A 96 18.14 -0.08 -12.47
N ALA A 97 19.05 0.79 -12.92
CA ALA A 97 19.03 2.22 -12.62
C ALA A 97 17.87 2.98 -13.30
N TYR A 98 17.25 2.40 -14.34
CA TYR A 98 16.02 2.94 -14.94
C TYR A 98 14.77 2.61 -14.13
N ALA A 99 14.81 1.59 -13.27
CA ALA A 99 13.66 1.19 -12.47
C ALA A 99 13.31 2.29 -11.46
N ARG A 100 12.12 2.86 -11.65
CA ARG A 100 11.49 3.82 -10.73
C ARG A 100 10.38 3.17 -9.93
N ARG A 101 9.76 2.13 -10.47
CA ARG A 101 8.75 1.36 -9.77
C ARG A 101 9.02 -0.13 -9.86
N LEU A 102 8.92 -0.80 -8.71
CA LEU A 102 9.00 -2.26 -8.58
C LEU A 102 7.73 -2.77 -7.91
N THR A 103 6.96 -3.57 -8.64
CA THR A 103 5.77 -4.25 -8.13
C THR A 103 5.93 -5.74 -8.33
N VAL A 104 5.97 -6.49 -7.22
CA VAL A 104 6.15 -7.94 -7.24
C VAL A 104 5.08 -8.59 -6.37
N GLU A 105 4.34 -9.50 -6.98
CA GLU A 105 3.28 -10.26 -6.32
C GLU A 105 3.70 -11.72 -6.25
N THR A 106 4.17 -12.22 -5.11
CA THR A 106 4.55 -13.64 -5.00
C THR A 106 3.33 -14.54 -5.17
N LYS A 107 3.52 -15.73 -5.76
CA LYS A 107 2.42 -16.69 -5.95
C LYS A 107 1.82 -17.12 -4.60
N TRP A 108 0.53 -16.81 -4.41
CA TRP A 108 -0.22 -17.21 -3.21
C TRP A 108 -1.10 -18.44 -3.46
N ALA A 109 -1.25 -19.28 -2.43
CA ALA A 109 -2.21 -20.39 -2.40
C ALA A 109 -2.90 -20.50 -1.02
N PRO A 110 -4.23 -20.76 -0.98
CA PRO A 110 -4.89 -21.12 0.27
C PRO A 110 -4.21 -22.34 0.89
N GLY A 111 -3.82 -22.26 2.16
CA GLY A 111 -3.05 -23.33 2.79
C GLY A 111 -1.53 -23.23 2.57
N GLY A 112 -1.04 -22.11 2.06
CA GLY A 112 0.38 -21.81 1.91
C GLY A 112 0.98 -22.33 0.60
N THR A 113 2.01 -21.64 0.12
CA THR A 113 2.73 -22.04 -1.10
C THR A 113 3.91 -22.95 -0.71
N PRO A 114 4.07 -24.15 -1.29
CA PRO A 114 5.25 -24.96 -1.07
C PRO A 114 6.51 -24.25 -1.61
N PRO A 115 7.72 -24.63 -1.15
CA PRO A 115 8.96 -24.09 -1.71
C PRO A 115 8.97 -24.27 -3.23
N GLN A 116 9.32 -23.22 -3.97
CA GLN A 116 9.40 -23.35 -5.41
C GLN A 116 10.66 -24.09 -5.81
N ALA A 117 10.56 -25.07 -6.71
CA ALA A 117 11.72 -25.80 -7.20
C ALA A 117 12.74 -24.83 -7.83
N MET A 118 13.95 -24.81 -7.28
CA MET A 118 15.07 -24.04 -7.80
C MET A 118 16.11 -24.98 -8.39
N ARG A 119 16.69 -24.61 -9.52
CA ARG A 119 17.86 -25.34 -10.06
C ARG A 119 19.10 -24.92 -9.28
N ASP A 120 20.05 -25.82 -9.08
CA ASP A 120 21.31 -25.52 -8.39
C ASP A 120 22.03 -24.29 -8.98
N GLN A 121 21.93 -24.10 -10.29
CA GLN A 121 22.47 -22.94 -10.98
C GLN A 121 21.80 -21.62 -10.57
N ASP A 122 20.48 -21.61 -10.33
CA ASP A 122 19.75 -20.43 -9.84
C ASP A 122 20.15 -20.13 -8.39
N VAL A 123 20.30 -21.17 -7.57
CA VAL A 123 20.73 -21.05 -6.16
C VAL A 123 22.15 -20.50 -6.07
N ALA A 124 23.10 -21.07 -6.81
CA ALA A 124 24.47 -20.61 -6.86
C ALA A 124 24.58 -19.17 -7.37
N PHE A 125 23.79 -18.83 -8.40
CA PHE A 125 23.71 -17.47 -8.95
C PHE A 125 23.21 -16.46 -7.90
N ALA A 126 22.06 -16.72 -7.28
CA ALA A 126 21.48 -15.80 -6.31
C ALA A 126 22.34 -15.67 -5.04
N THR A 127 23.02 -16.74 -4.64
CA THR A 127 23.97 -16.73 -3.51
C THR A 127 25.22 -15.91 -3.84
N ALA A 128 25.80 -16.07 -5.03
CA ALA A 128 26.91 -15.26 -5.50
C ALA A 128 26.52 -13.77 -5.63
N MET A 129 25.30 -13.50 -6.06
CA MET A 129 24.73 -12.15 -6.15
C MET A 129 24.54 -11.50 -4.78
N ALA A 130 23.98 -12.21 -3.80
CA ALA A 130 23.86 -11.74 -2.43
C ALA A 130 25.24 -11.35 -1.87
N LYS A 131 26.24 -12.20 -2.08
CA LYS A 131 27.65 -11.92 -1.73
C LYS A 131 28.20 -10.68 -2.44
N GLN A 132 27.94 -10.51 -3.74
CA GLN A 132 28.36 -9.34 -4.50
C GLN A 132 27.73 -8.05 -3.97
N LEU A 133 26.47 -8.11 -3.56
CA LEU A 133 25.74 -7.02 -2.91
C LEU A 133 26.05 -6.88 -1.41
N GLY A 134 26.98 -7.67 -0.86
CA GLY A 134 27.31 -7.63 0.57
C GLY A 134 26.12 -7.82 1.50
N VAL A 135 25.09 -8.56 1.08
CA VAL A 135 23.90 -8.88 1.89
C VAL A 135 23.94 -10.35 2.31
N TYR A 136 23.44 -10.61 3.52
CA TYR A 136 23.36 -11.97 4.04
C TYR A 136 22.26 -12.77 3.35
N ALA A 137 22.59 -14.01 2.98
CA ALA A 137 21.64 -15.03 2.54
C ALA A 137 21.83 -16.25 3.44
N ARG A 138 20.76 -16.64 4.15
CA ARG A 138 20.76 -17.78 5.07
C ARG A 138 21.14 -19.07 4.34
N GLU A 139 21.86 -19.97 5.01
CA GLU A 139 22.10 -21.31 4.48
C GLU A 139 20.78 -22.03 4.18
N ASN A 140 20.75 -22.80 3.08
CA ASN A 140 19.59 -23.58 2.64
C ASN A 140 18.30 -22.76 2.39
N TRP A 141 18.42 -21.44 2.20
CA TRP A 141 17.28 -20.55 1.93
C TRP A 141 16.36 -21.03 0.79
N HIS A 142 16.93 -21.73 -0.19
CA HIS A 142 16.25 -22.23 -1.38
C HIS A 142 15.30 -23.41 -1.09
N GLU A 143 15.44 -24.08 0.05
CA GLU A 143 14.60 -25.20 0.48
C GLU A 143 13.33 -24.74 1.21
N HIS A 144 13.22 -23.46 1.54
CA HIS A 144 12.12 -22.92 2.33
C HIS A 144 11.00 -22.32 1.49
N THR A 145 9.81 -22.23 2.08
CA THR A 145 8.58 -21.71 1.44
C THR A 145 8.71 -20.25 1.00
N TRP A 146 9.61 -19.51 1.63
CA TRP A 146 9.93 -18.12 1.35
C TRP A 146 11.13 -17.94 0.38
N ASN A 147 11.56 -18.99 -0.33
CA ASN A 147 12.72 -18.88 -1.22
C ASN A 147 12.58 -17.80 -2.31
N THR A 148 11.37 -17.58 -2.82
CA THR A 148 11.09 -16.48 -3.76
C THR A 148 11.31 -15.11 -3.13
N ASP A 149 11.06 -14.96 -1.83
CA ASP A 149 11.19 -13.69 -1.10
C ASP A 149 12.64 -13.19 -1.14
N ILE A 150 13.63 -14.10 -1.09
CA ILE A 150 15.05 -13.76 -1.26
C ILE A 150 15.31 -13.12 -2.62
N LEU A 151 14.73 -13.68 -3.69
CA LEU A 151 14.91 -13.14 -5.03
C LEU A 151 14.20 -11.79 -5.21
N VAL A 152 13.05 -11.60 -4.56
CA VAL A 152 12.34 -10.30 -4.51
C VAL A 152 13.20 -9.25 -3.82
N GLU A 153 13.78 -9.58 -2.66
CA GLU A 153 14.67 -8.68 -1.92
C GLU A 153 15.93 -8.33 -2.72
N LEU A 154 16.57 -9.32 -3.35
CA LEU A 154 17.72 -9.06 -4.23
C LEU A 154 17.37 -8.12 -5.38
N ALA A 155 16.17 -8.27 -5.97
CA ALA A 155 15.70 -7.37 -7.02
C ALA A 155 15.53 -5.94 -6.49
N LEU A 156 14.92 -5.78 -5.31
CA LEU A 156 14.82 -4.49 -4.65
C LEU A 156 16.19 -3.86 -4.38
N PHE A 157 17.17 -4.64 -3.89
CA PHE A 157 18.50 -4.13 -3.57
C PHE A 157 19.25 -3.68 -4.84
N PHE A 158 19.05 -4.35 -5.98
CA PHE A 158 19.62 -3.95 -7.26
C PHE A 158 19.15 -2.56 -7.74
N CYS A 159 17.87 -2.23 -7.52
CA CYS A 159 17.30 -0.95 -7.95
C CYS A 159 17.21 0.10 -6.82
N ALA A 160 17.77 -0.18 -5.64
CA ALA A 160 17.59 0.60 -4.41
C ALA A 160 17.87 2.10 -4.58
N ARG A 161 18.86 2.47 -5.40
CA ARG A 161 19.24 3.88 -5.60
C ARG A 161 18.26 4.68 -6.46
N SER A 162 17.55 4.02 -7.38
CA SER A 162 16.69 4.68 -8.37
C SER A 162 15.21 4.54 -8.08
N VAL A 163 14.81 3.50 -7.34
CA VAL A 163 13.40 3.19 -7.09
C VAL A 163 12.73 4.28 -6.24
N ARG A 164 11.52 4.65 -6.64
CA ARG A 164 10.64 5.63 -5.97
C ARG A 164 9.41 4.97 -5.37
N THR A 165 8.89 3.96 -6.04
CA THR A 165 7.68 3.24 -5.64
C THR A 165 7.96 1.75 -5.56
N VAL A 166 7.73 1.16 -4.39
CA VAL A 166 7.92 -0.27 -4.12
C VAL A 166 6.63 -0.85 -3.58
N GLU A 167 6.15 -1.91 -4.24
CA GLU A 167 4.95 -2.65 -3.88
C GLU A 167 5.31 -4.14 -3.87
N LEU A 168 5.38 -4.76 -2.69
CA LEU A 168 5.81 -6.16 -2.56
C LEU A 168 4.80 -6.97 -1.75
N GLU A 169 4.34 -8.08 -2.33
CA GLU A 169 3.65 -9.15 -1.64
C GLU A 169 4.59 -10.34 -1.52
N PHE A 170 4.86 -10.74 -0.28
CA PHE A 170 5.73 -11.86 0.06
C PHE A 170 4.93 -13.10 0.44
N CYS A 171 5.59 -14.26 0.40
CA CYS A 171 4.98 -15.52 0.75
C CYS A 171 4.57 -15.57 2.24
N GLN A 172 3.49 -16.29 2.56
CA GLN A 172 3.12 -16.49 3.97
C GLN A 172 4.23 -17.24 4.71
N LEU A 173 4.65 -16.70 5.85
CA LEU A 173 5.63 -17.37 6.71
C LEU A 173 5.05 -18.68 7.24
N ARG A 174 5.53 -19.80 6.72
CA ARG A 174 5.24 -21.15 7.20
C ARG A 174 6.52 -21.92 7.42
N GLY A 175 6.58 -22.69 8.50
CA GLY A 175 7.77 -23.47 8.87
C GLY A 175 8.80 -22.59 9.56
N ILE A 176 10.03 -22.61 9.06
CA ILE A 176 11.16 -21.89 9.69
C ILE A 176 10.96 -20.38 9.51
N TYR A 177 10.93 -19.69 10.65
CA TYR A 177 10.80 -18.24 10.70
C TYR A 177 11.98 -17.54 10.03
N ARG A 178 11.68 -16.49 9.26
CA ARG A 178 12.64 -15.59 8.66
C ARG A 178 12.21 -14.14 8.88
N PRO A 179 13.08 -13.29 9.46
CA PRO A 179 12.83 -11.85 9.55
C PRO A 179 12.67 -11.19 8.19
N ALA A 180 11.81 -10.18 8.10
CA ALA A 180 11.72 -9.30 6.94
C ALA A 180 13.10 -8.71 6.60
N PHE A 181 13.52 -8.76 5.33
CA PHE A 181 14.79 -8.16 4.89
C PHE A 181 16.00 -8.59 5.72
N GLU A 182 16.06 -9.87 6.11
CA GLU A 182 17.12 -10.45 6.93
C GLU A 182 18.53 -10.05 6.45
N GLY A 183 18.74 -9.99 5.13
CA GLY A 183 20.03 -9.60 4.53
C GLY A 183 20.52 -8.19 4.88
N LEU A 184 19.66 -7.35 5.46
CA LEU A 184 19.95 -5.97 5.86
C LEU A 184 20.12 -5.79 7.37
N LEU A 185 19.98 -6.85 8.17
CA LEU A 185 20.12 -6.80 9.63
C LEU A 185 21.56 -6.41 10.03
N PRO A 186 21.75 -5.52 11.02
CA PRO A 186 23.07 -5.06 11.44
C PRO A 186 23.99 -6.17 11.92
N GLU A 187 23.43 -7.23 12.52
CA GLU A 187 24.17 -8.38 13.06
C GLU A 187 24.89 -9.19 11.98
N HIS A 188 24.48 -9.08 10.72
CA HIS A 188 25.16 -9.73 9.61
C HIS A 188 26.21 -8.85 8.92
N GLY A 189 26.23 -7.54 9.20
CA GLY A 189 27.16 -6.58 8.61
C GLY A 189 27.04 -6.42 7.08
N GLY A 190 27.91 -5.59 6.48
CA GLY A 190 28.12 -5.52 5.02
C GLY A 190 27.09 -4.70 4.19
N ALA A 191 25.85 -4.60 4.66
CA ALA A 191 24.75 -4.02 3.88
C ALA A 191 24.51 -2.51 4.09
N GLU A 192 25.52 -1.72 4.51
CA GLU A 192 25.39 -0.27 4.76
C GLU A 192 25.25 0.56 3.47
N HIS A 193 25.75 0.02 2.37
CA HIS A 193 25.76 0.65 1.05
C HIS A 193 24.42 0.52 0.32
N VAL A 194 23.57 -0.44 0.72
CA VAL A 194 22.19 -0.57 0.25
C VAL A 194 21.38 0.54 0.93
N ARG A 195 20.94 1.52 0.14
CA ARG A 195 20.16 2.68 0.59
C ARG A 195 19.08 3.00 -0.42
N PHE A 196 17.98 3.58 0.06
CA PHE A 196 16.79 3.91 -0.72
C PHE A 196 16.56 5.42 -0.74
N PRO A 197 17.51 6.23 -1.27
CA PRO A 197 17.46 7.69 -1.16
C PRO A 197 16.27 8.31 -1.93
N SER A 198 15.77 7.63 -2.96
CA SER A 198 14.67 8.12 -3.80
C SER A 198 13.33 7.48 -3.47
N LEU A 199 13.27 6.56 -2.50
CA LEU A 199 12.04 5.82 -2.19
C LEU A 199 11.04 6.76 -1.50
N GLU A 200 9.92 7.00 -2.18
CA GLU A 200 8.85 7.90 -1.75
C GLU A 200 7.62 7.12 -1.28
N TYR A 201 7.38 5.94 -1.85
CA TYR A 201 6.23 5.07 -1.57
C TYR A 201 6.67 3.63 -1.32
N LEU A 202 6.28 3.08 -0.17
CA LEU A 202 6.52 1.69 0.20
C LEU A 202 5.20 1.03 0.60
N TYR A 203 4.83 -0.03 -0.11
CA TYR A 203 3.69 -0.88 0.20
C TYR A 203 4.15 -2.32 0.36
N LEU A 204 3.90 -2.88 1.55
CA LEU A 204 4.29 -4.23 1.91
C LEU A 204 3.08 -5.05 2.36
N VAL A 205 2.98 -6.26 1.83
CA VAL A 205 1.97 -7.25 2.19
C VAL A 205 2.65 -8.53 2.62
N GLN A 206 2.57 -8.84 3.92
CA GLN A 206 2.96 -10.16 4.42
C GLN A 206 2.35 -10.43 5.78
N ALA A 207 1.71 -11.59 5.89
CA ALA A 207 1.20 -12.09 7.16
C ALA A 207 2.34 -12.55 8.08
N GLY A 208 2.34 -12.05 9.33
CA GLY A 208 3.23 -12.52 10.39
C GLY A 208 4.57 -11.79 10.51
N TRP A 209 4.83 -10.79 9.67
CA TRP A 209 5.97 -9.89 9.83
C TRP A 209 5.83 -9.02 11.05
N ARG A 210 6.92 -8.88 11.80
CA ARG A 210 6.97 -7.95 12.93
C ARG A 210 7.41 -6.60 12.43
N ILE A 211 6.71 -5.54 12.82
CA ILE A 211 7.02 -4.19 12.36
C ILE A 211 8.47 -3.75 12.66
N ALA A 212 9.07 -4.24 13.75
CA ALA A 212 10.45 -3.95 14.11
C ALA A 212 11.48 -4.45 13.07
N GLU A 213 11.14 -5.46 12.27
CA GLU A 213 12.03 -5.99 11.24
C GLU A 213 12.15 -5.04 10.04
N LEU A 214 11.16 -4.16 9.87
CA LEU A 214 11.18 -3.14 8.83
C LEU A 214 12.03 -1.92 9.21
N ASP A 215 12.44 -1.77 10.48
CA ASP A 215 13.23 -0.63 10.95
C ASP A 215 14.45 -0.41 10.04
N HIS A 216 15.14 -1.49 9.66
CA HIS A 216 16.33 -1.44 8.84
C HIS A 216 16.11 -0.94 7.41
N VAL A 217 14.92 -1.15 6.85
CA VAL A 217 14.54 -0.58 5.54
C VAL A 217 14.10 0.86 5.70
N LEU A 218 13.28 1.15 6.70
CA LEU A 218 12.73 2.49 6.95
C LEU A 218 13.83 3.52 7.25
N HIS A 219 14.85 3.16 8.04
CA HIS A 219 16.00 4.04 8.32
C HIS A 219 16.86 4.34 7.08
N ARG A 220 16.80 3.47 6.05
CA ARG A 220 17.55 3.63 4.79
C ARG A 220 16.76 4.41 3.73
N ALA A 221 15.53 4.84 4.02
CA ALA A 221 14.60 5.50 3.11
C ALA A 221 14.22 6.91 3.59
N PRO A 222 15.13 7.90 3.54
CA PRO A 222 14.91 9.23 4.12
C PRO A 222 13.79 10.04 3.42
N SER A 223 13.52 9.74 2.15
CA SER A 223 12.51 10.41 1.32
C SER A 223 11.12 9.75 1.42
N LEU A 224 10.97 8.73 2.26
CA LEU A 224 9.74 7.97 2.35
C LEU A 224 8.62 8.84 2.92
N SER A 225 7.61 9.09 2.10
CA SER A 225 6.46 9.92 2.43
C SER A 225 5.17 9.12 2.58
N THR A 226 5.08 7.98 1.88
CA THR A 226 3.91 7.10 1.90
C THR A 226 4.30 5.69 2.33
N LEU A 227 3.68 5.22 3.42
CA LEU A 227 3.88 3.88 3.94
C LEU A 227 2.54 3.16 4.05
N ARG A 228 2.40 2.06 3.31
CA ARG A 228 1.27 1.15 3.39
C ARG A 228 1.73 -0.20 3.91
N LEU A 229 1.08 -0.70 4.95
CA LEU A 229 1.38 -1.96 5.59
C LEU A 229 0.11 -2.77 5.72
N PHE A 230 0.17 -4.01 5.26
CA PHE A 230 -0.96 -4.93 5.28
C PHE A 230 -0.55 -6.26 5.93
N MET A 231 -1.35 -6.69 6.91
CA MET A 231 -1.13 -7.93 7.67
C MET A 231 0.17 -8.00 8.49
N CYS A 232 0.83 -6.86 8.74
CA CYS A 232 1.99 -6.77 9.63
C CYS A 232 1.57 -6.75 11.11
N ASP A 233 2.34 -7.40 11.99
CA ASP A 233 2.12 -7.46 13.43
C ASP A 233 2.81 -6.29 14.15
N PHE A 234 2.02 -5.46 14.82
CA PHE A 234 2.46 -4.30 15.59
C PHE A 234 2.50 -4.54 17.10
N ASN A 235 2.26 -5.77 17.56
CA ASN A 235 2.40 -6.11 18.99
C ASN A 235 3.86 -6.04 19.46
N TYR A 236 4.83 -6.03 18.53
CA TYR A 236 6.25 -5.87 18.80
C TYR A 236 6.68 -4.43 18.54
N PRO A 237 7.36 -3.76 19.49
CA PRO A 237 7.74 -2.36 19.33
C PRO A 237 8.84 -2.19 18.27
N SER A 238 8.56 -1.39 17.24
CA SER A 238 9.54 -0.79 16.32
C SER A 238 10.19 0.44 16.97
N ARG A 239 11.48 0.66 16.65
CA ARG A 239 12.31 1.72 17.26
C ARG A 239 12.05 3.11 16.68
N ALA A 240 11.68 3.26 15.41
CA ALA A 240 11.26 4.55 14.86
C ALA A 240 10.62 4.42 13.47
N PHE A 241 9.44 5.04 13.30
CA PHE A 241 8.94 5.37 11.97
C PHE A 241 9.55 6.67 11.48
N PRO A 242 9.82 6.84 10.17
CA PRO A 242 10.29 8.10 9.61
C PRO A 242 9.30 9.24 9.88
N GLU A 243 9.76 10.35 10.46
CA GLU A 243 8.91 11.52 10.77
C GLU A 243 8.31 12.19 9.52
N ASN A 244 8.94 11.96 8.36
CA ASN A 244 8.57 12.50 7.05
C ASN A 244 7.34 11.82 6.43
N ILE A 245 6.78 10.78 7.07
CA ILE A 245 5.57 10.12 6.57
C ILE A 245 4.39 11.09 6.63
N THR A 246 3.76 11.29 5.47
CA THR A 246 2.56 12.11 5.29
C THR A 246 1.33 11.25 5.02
N ASN A 247 1.51 10.09 4.38
CA ASN A 247 0.44 9.14 4.08
C ASN A 247 0.73 7.81 4.77
N LEU A 248 -0.10 7.45 5.75
CA LEU A 248 0.04 6.21 6.53
C LEU A 248 -1.18 5.31 6.32
N CYS A 249 -0.94 4.06 5.98
CA CYS A 249 -1.98 3.05 5.84
C CYS A 249 -1.56 1.78 6.61
N ILE A 250 -2.36 1.40 7.61
CA ILE A 250 -2.16 0.24 8.47
C ILE A 250 -3.46 -0.58 8.45
N LEU A 251 -3.61 -1.45 7.46
CA LEU A 251 -4.84 -2.22 7.26
C LEU A 251 -4.61 -3.68 7.63
N ARG A 252 -5.61 -4.31 8.26
CA ARG A 252 -5.57 -5.74 8.67
C ARG A 252 -4.32 -6.12 9.48
N CYS A 253 -3.72 -5.16 10.16
CA CYS A 253 -2.56 -5.35 11.01
C CYS A 253 -3.01 -5.52 12.47
N PRO A 254 -2.56 -6.56 13.20
CA PRO A 254 -2.75 -6.63 14.64
C PRO A 254 -2.04 -5.44 15.33
N ILE A 255 -2.80 -4.46 15.80
CA ILE A 255 -2.29 -3.26 16.45
C ILE A 255 -3.18 -2.85 17.62
N THR A 256 -2.57 -2.48 18.75
CA THR A 256 -3.31 -1.93 19.88
C THR A 256 -3.59 -0.43 19.66
N PRO A 257 -4.72 0.11 20.15
CA PRO A 257 -5.02 1.54 20.02
C PRO A 257 -3.94 2.45 20.59
N ALA A 258 -3.35 2.09 21.73
CA ALA A 258 -2.25 2.84 22.35
C ALA A 258 -0.98 2.86 21.46
N ARG A 259 -0.68 1.75 20.77
CA ARG A 259 0.44 1.70 19.82
C ARG A 259 0.16 2.56 18.60
N LEU A 260 -1.04 2.50 18.04
CA LEU A 260 -1.44 3.33 16.91
C LEU A 260 -1.36 4.83 17.27
N GLU A 261 -1.84 5.21 18.46
CA GLU A 261 -1.70 6.56 18.99
C GLU A 261 -0.22 7.00 19.06
N SER A 262 0.64 6.16 19.63
CA SER A 262 2.08 6.47 19.72
C SER A 262 2.71 6.71 18.35
N ILE A 263 2.35 5.91 17.35
CA ILE A 263 2.83 6.07 15.97
C ILE A 263 2.34 7.41 15.39
N ILE A 264 1.04 7.70 15.50
CA ILE A 264 0.43 8.94 14.99
C ILE A 264 1.08 10.18 15.63
N ARG A 265 1.33 10.15 16.94
CA ARG A 265 1.97 11.25 17.67
C ARG A 265 3.44 11.44 17.27
N GLY A 266 4.12 10.38 16.84
CA GLY A 266 5.51 10.45 16.37
C GLY A 266 5.66 11.17 15.03
N MET A 267 4.62 11.19 14.19
CA MET A 267 4.69 11.80 12.86
C MET A 267 4.62 13.34 12.90
N GLY A 268 5.27 14.00 11.96
CA GLY A 268 5.30 15.46 11.88
C GLY A 268 4.05 16.09 11.26
N LYS A 269 3.64 15.61 10.07
CA LYS A 269 2.58 16.22 9.25
C LYS A 269 1.79 15.17 8.46
N LEU A 270 0.87 14.46 9.11
CA LEU A 270 0.01 13.51 8.42
C LEU A 270 -1.03 14.24 7.57
N THR A 271 -1.17 13.82 6.32
CA THR A 271 -2.16 14.30 5.35
C THR A 271 -3.21 13.25 5.03
N ARG A 272 -2.85 11.97 5.06
CA ARG A 272 -3.76 10.85 4.84
C ARG A 272 -3.48 9.73 5.83
N VAL A 273 -4.54 9.21 6.45
CA VAL A 273 -4.45 8.11 7.41
C VAL A 273 -5.52 7.08 7.10
N GLU A 274 -5.12 5.82 7.02
CA GLU A 274 -6.01 4.67 6.88
C GLU A 274 -5.63 3.65 7.95
N PHE A 275 -6.57 3.21 8.78
CA PHE A 275 -6.30 2.16 9.75
C PHE A 275 -7.49 1.26 10.04
N THR A 276 -7.18 0.06 10.52
CA THR A 276 -8.18 -0.87 11.05
C THR A 276 -7.93 -1.18 12.53
N ILE A 277 -9.00 -1.22 13.33
CA ILE A 277 -8.99 -1.73 14.71
C ILE A 277 -10.03 -2.85 14.80
N TRP A 278 -9.56 -4.10 14.82
CA TRP A 278 -10.38 -5.28 15.01
C TRP A 278 -10.49 -5.55 16.52
N ARG A 279 -11.63 -5.25 17.16
CA ARG A 279 -11.89 -5.44 18.61
C ARG A 279 -11.46 -4.29 19.53
N GLY A 280 -11.64 -3.05 19.11
CA GLY A 280 -11.47 -1.89 20.00
C GLY A 280 -12.71 -1.60 20.85
N GLN A 281 -12.66 -0.58 21.72
CA GLN A 281 -13.80 0.05 22.39
C GLN A 281 -14.01 1.50 21.86
N PRO A 282 -15.20 2.14 21.90
CA PRO A 282 -15.41 3.51 21.45
C PRO A 282 -14.43 4.51 22.06
N GLU A 283 -14.03 4.28 23.31
CA GLU A 283 -12.99 5.05 24.00
C GLU A 283 -11.64 4.96 23.28
N ASP A 284 -11.32 3.81 22.71
CA ASP A 284 -10.10 3.60 21.94
C ASP A 284 -10.14 4.37 20.63
N LEU A 285 -11.28 4.34 19.92
CA LEU A 285 -11.48 5.14 18.72
C LEU A 285 -11.36 6.63 19.05
N ALA A 286 -12.05 7.10 20.10
CA ALA A 286 -11.96 8.49 20.56
C ALA A 286 -10.53 8.89 20.93
N ARG A 287 -9.76 8.00 21.58
CA ARG A 287 -8.35 8.23 21.91
C ARG A 287 -7.47 8.36 20.67
N VAL A 288 -7.63 7.46 19.70
CA VAL A 288 -6.86 7.47 18.44
C VAL A 288 -7.20 8.71 17.60
N ILE A 289 -8.47 9.07 17.46
CA ILE A 289 -8.88 10.30 16.78
C ILE A 289 -8.39 11.54 17.56
N GLY A 290 -8.44 11.51 18.89
CA GLY A 290 -7.86 12.55 19.74
C GLY A 290 -6.37 12.77 19.44
N ALA A 291 -5.60 11.70 19.25
CA ALA A 291 -4.19 11.78 18.86
C ALA A 291 -3.98 12.39 17.46
N LEU A 292 -4.91 12.17 16.52
CA LEU A 292 -4.89 12.80 15.19
C LEU A 292 -5.09 14.32 15.25
N SER A 293 -5.61 14.88 16.34
CA SER A 293 -5.76 16.34 16.49
C SER A 293 -4.44 17.10 16.37
N LYS A 294 -3.29 16.45 16.63
CA LYS A 294 -1.95 17.01 16.32
C LYS A 294 -1.83 17.44 14.85
N HIS A 295 -2.54 16.75 13.96
CA HIS A 295 -2.54 16.92 12.51
C HIS A 295 -3.80 17.63 12.02
N ALA A 296 -4.53 18.34 12.89
CA ALA A 296 -5.82 18.96 12.58
C ALA A 296 -5.80 19.84 11.31
N SER A 297 -4.71 20.58 11.09
CA SER A 297 -4.55 21.49 9.95
C SER A 297 -3.98 20.83 8.69
N THR A 298 -3.44 19.61 8.79
CA THR A 298 -2.76 18.92 7.68
C THR A 298 -3.54 17.69 7.18
N LEU A 299 -4.29 17.02 8.06
CA LEU A 299 -4.99 15.79 7.74
C LEU A 299 -6.21 16.07 6.86
N LYS A 300 -6.14 15.63 5.60
CA LYS A 300 -7.20 15.84 4.59
C LYS A 300 -8.08 14.62 4.37
N SER A 301 -7.54 13.42 4.57
CA SER A 301 -8.25 12.17 4.30
C SER A 301 -8.06 11.18 5.45
N LEU A 302 -9.18 10.62 5.92
CA LEU A 302 -9.20 9.63 7.00
C LEU A 302 -10.07 8.43 6.58
N THR A 303 -9.52 7.23 6.69
CA THR A 303 -10.28 5.97 6.57
C THR A 303 -10.17 5.20 7.88
N VAL A 304 -11.33 4.92 8.50
CA VAL A 304 -11.43 4.19 9.76
C VAL A 304 -12.28 2.96 9.55
N CYS A 305 -11.65 1.79 9.66
CA CYS A 305 -12.34 0.52 9.80
C CYS A 305 -12.30 0.10 11.28
N PHE A 306 -13.42 0.23 11.99
CA PHE A 306 -13.47 -0.03 13.43
C PHE A 306 -14.48 -1.12 13.74
N GLY A 307 -13.98 -2.32 14.03
CA GLY A 307 -14.79 -3.45 14.43
C GLY A 307 -15.08 -3.41 15.93
N TRP A 308 -16.31 -3.07 16.29
CA TRP A 308 -16.80 -3.11 17.68
C TRP A 308 -18.09 -3.93 17.79
N ASN A 309 -18.08 -4.85 18.77
CA ASN A 309 -19.26 -5.62 19.14
C ASN A 309 -20.00 -4.92 20.27
N ARG A 310 -21.04 -4.16 19.91
CA ARG A 310 -21.87 -3.42 20.85
C ARG A 310 -22.53 -4.36 21.86
N ARG A 311 -22.12 -4.28 23.11
CA ARG A 311 -22.83 -4.92 24.22
C ARG A 311 -23.95 -3.99 24.70
N SER A 312 -25.09 -4.56 25.11
CA SER A 312 -26.16 -3.79 25.73
C SER A 312 -25.63 -3.01 26.94
N GLY A 313 -25.95 -1.71 27.04
CA GLY A 313 -25.48 -0.83 28.11
C GLY A 313 -24.07 -0.24 27.95
N SER A 314 -23.39 -0.46 26.81
CA SER A 314 -22.07 0.13 26.59
C SER A 314 -22.14 1.67 26.55
N PRO A 315 -21.18 2.37 27.18
CA PRO A 315 -21.13 3.83 27.18
C PRO A 315 -21.03 4.39 25.76
N ARG A 316 -21.72 5.50 25.52
CA ARG A 316 -21.59 6.25 24.27
C ARG A 316 -20.48 7.28 24.42
N VAL A 317 -19.47 7.22 23.56
CA VAL A 317 -18.33 8.14 23.57
C VAL A 317 -18.40 9.00 22.32
N LYS A 318 -18.38 10.33 22.50
CA LYS A 318 -18.23 11.25 21.37
C LYS A 318 -16.80 11.14 20.85
N VAL A 319 -16.66 10.81 19.57
CA VAL A 319 -15.36 10.81 18.89
C VAL A 319 -15.08 12.24 18.39
N PRO A 320 -13.90 12.83 18.65
CA PRO A 320 -13.64 14.25 18.36
C PRO A 320 -13.18 14.48 16.90
N LEU A 321 -14.00 14.08 15.91
CA LEU A 321 -13.70 14.33 14.49
C LEU A 321 -13.75 15.83 14.13
N ASP A 322 -14.49 16.61 14.90
CA ASP A 322 -14.67 18.07 14.76
C ASP A 322 -13.37 18.84 15.00
N ALA A 323 -12.44 18.25 15.75
CA ALA A 323 -11.10 18.79 15.94
C ALA A 323 -10.22 18.74 14.67
N LEU A 324 -10.59 17.95 13.66
CA LEU A 324 -9.82 17.78 12.42
C LEU A 324 -10.23 18.82 11.37
N THR A 325 -9.80 20.07 11.59
CA THR A 325 -10.28 21.26 10.85
C THR A 325 -10.00 21.27 9.34
N SER A 326 -9.06 20.47 8.86
CA SER A 326 -8.72 20.35 7.43
C SER A 326 -9.22 19.04 6.80
N LEU A 327 -10.03 18.25 7.52
CA LEU A 327 -10.50 16.96 7.01
C LEU A 327 -11.53 17.17 5.90
N GLU A 328 -11.16 16.78 4.68
CA GLU A 328 -11.98 16.93 3.47
C GLU A 328 -12.71 15.61 3.12
N SER A 329 -12.13 14.46 3.46
CA SER A 329 -12.68 13.13 3.13
C SER A 329 -12.64 12.18 4.33
N LEU A 330 -13.78 11.54 4.62
CA LEU A 330 -13.92 10.49 5.64
C LEU A 330 -14.50 9.21 5.02
N THR A 331 -13.85 8.07 5.23
CA THR A 331 -14.41 6.74 4.94
C THR A 331 -14.56 5.96 6.24
N THR A 332 -15.77 5.49 6.55
CA THR A 332 -16.02 4.71 7.76
C THR A 332 -17.32 3.93 7.70
N ASP A 333 -17.67 3.21 8.76
CA ASP A 333 -18.99 2.61 8.95
C ASP A 333 -19.78 3.45 9.96
N VAL A 334 -21.09 3.60 9.72
CA VAL A 334 -22.03 4.26 10.65
C VAL A 334 -21.91 3.66 12.05
N ARG A 335 -21.77 2.34 12.17
CA ARG A 335 -21.65 1.63 13.46
C ARG A 335 -20.33 1.85 14.17
N SER A 336 -19.30 2.36 13.47
CA SER A 336 -18.03 2.73 14.10
C SER A 336 -18.23 3.86 15.12
N PHE A 337 -19.34 4.59 15.00
CA PHE A 337 -19.70 5.73 15.83
C PHE A 337 -21.05 5.47 16.51
N GLY A 338 -21.34 6.18 17.60
CA GLY A 338 -22.64 6.09 18.25
C GLY A 338 -23.77 6.70 17.39
N SER A 339 -24.94 6.91 18.00
CA SER A 339 -26.03 7.72 17.42
C SER A 339 -26.37 8.93 18.31
N GLY A 340 -27.07 9.93 17.75
CA GLY A 340 -27.49 11.14 18.45
C GLY A 340 -26.33 12.08 18.83
N SER A 341 -26.37 12.65 20.04
CA SER A 341 -25.39 13.64 20.52
C SER A 341 -23.93 13.15 20.60
N THR A 342 -23.72 11.85 20.53
CA THR A 342 -22.41 11.17 20.47
C THR A 342 -22.15 10.50 19.13
N GLY A 343 -23.02 10.73 18.15
CA GLY A 343 -23.03 10.04 16.87
C GLY A 343 -22.09 10.63 15.85
N LEU A 344 -21.95 9.90 14.72
CA LEU A 344 -21.06 10.27 13.62
C LEU A 344 -21.34 11.71 13.17
N VAL A 345 -22.59 12.03 12.84
CA VAL A 345 -22.99 13.33 12.29
C VAL A 345 -22.60 14.48 13.21
N GLU A 346 -22.85 14.32 14.50
CA GLU A 346 -22.52 15.33 15.51
C GLU A 346 -21.02 15.59 15.66
N SER A 347 -20.19 14.62 15.28
CA SER A 347 -18.74 14.75 15.31
C SER A 347 -18.13 15.27 14.00
N LEU A 348 -18.87 15.35 12.89
CA LEU A 348 -18.27 15.69 11.59
C LEU A 348 -17.71 17.13 11.57
N PRO A 349 -16.50 17.34 11.01
CA PRO A 349 -15.92 18.67 10.86
C PRO A 349 -16.60 19.45 9.73
N ALA A 350 -16.65 20.78 9.86
CA ALA A 350 -17.27 21.68 8.89
C ALA A 350 -16.56 21.72 7.52
N SER A 351 -15.32 21.24 7.45
CA SER A 351 -14.49 21.13 6.24
C SER A 351 -14.82 19.91 5.37
N LEU A 352 -15.65 18.99 5.87
CA LEU A 352 -15.91 17.72 5.20
C LEU A 352 -16.63 17.92 3.86
N ARG A 353 -16.07 17.36 2.79
CA ARG A 353 -16.63 17.40 1.43
C ARG A 353 -17.12 16.03 0.96
N LYS A 354 -16.47 14.95 1.41
CA LYS A 354 -16.80 13.58 1.02
C LYS A 354 -16.93 12.70 2.27
N LEU A 355 -18.07 12.03 2.39
CA LEU A 355 -18.31 10.99 3.39
C LEU A 355 -18.64 9.68 2.68
N ARG A 356 -17.82 8.66 2.86
CA ARG A 356 -18.07 7.32 2.33
C ARG A 356 -18.42 6.39 3.49
N LEU A 357 -19.61 5.82 3.44
CA LEU A 357 -20.14 4.87 4.40
C LEU A 357 -20.00 3.45 3.88
N ILE A 358 -19.25 2.61 4.59
CA ILE A 358 -19.17 1.19 4.31
C ILE A 358 -20.18 0.47 5.19
N ARG A 359 -21.12 -0.23 4.55
CA ARG A 359 -22.13 -0.99 5.28
C ARG A 359 -21.52 -2.26 5.84
N SER A 360 -21.32 -2.33 7.14
CA SER A 360 -21.09 -3.62 7.80
C SER A 360 -22.27 -4.57 7.54
N PRO A 361 -22.05 -5.91 7.48
CA PRO A 361 -23.14 -6.88 7.35
C PRO A 361 -24.21 -6.76 8.45
N GLU A 362 -23.84 -6.19 9.59
CA GLU A 362 -24.71 -5.96 10.74
C GLU A 362 -25.42 -4.60 10.71
N THR A 363 -25.11 -3.70 9.77
CA THR A 363 -25.73 -2.36 9.66
C THR A 363 -27.20 -2.48 9.30
N THR A 364 -28.08 -1.97 10.17
CA THR A 364 -29.54 -2.08 9.97
C THR A 364 -30.09 -0.92 9.12
N ALA A 365 -31.26 -1.14 8.52
CA ALA A 365 -31.98 -0.08 7.81
C ALA A 365 -32.35 1.10 8.74
N GLU A 366 -32.69 0.82 10.01
CA GLU A 366 -33.02 1.83 11.01
C GLU A 366 -31.81 2.71 11.35
N GLU A 367 -30.61 2.14 11.45
CA GLU A 367 -29.37 2.88 11.68
C GLU A 367 -29.08 3.85 10.52
N LEU A 368 -29.29 3.41 9.27
CA LEU A 368 -29.15 4.26 8.09
C LEU A 368 -30.24 5.36 8.01
N GLN A 369 -31.47 5.06 8.39
CA GLN A 369 -32.55 6.06 8.48
C GLN A 369 -32.27 7.11 9.55
N SER A 370 -31.81 6.70 10.72
CA SER A 370 -31.40 7.61 11.80
C SER A 370 -30.27 8.52 11.33
N PHE A 371 -29.24 7.95 10.70
CA PHE A 371 -28.13 8.71 10.13
C PHE A 371 -28.60 9.73 9.07
N ALA A 372 -29.50 9.34 8.17
CA ALA A 372 -30.04 10.24 7.15
C ALA A 372 -30.83 11.42 7.77
N SER A 373 -31.58 11.17 8.85
CA SER A 373 -32.26 12.25 9.57
C SER A 373 -31.28 13.21 10.22
N GLU A 374 -30.28 12.69 10.94
CA GLU A 374 -29.25 13.50 11.59
C GLU A 374 -28.49 14.36 10.56
N MET A 375 -28.13 13.79 9.41
CA MET A 375 -27.43 14.52 8.33
C MET A 375 -28.25 15.69 7.77
N ARG A 376 -29.57 15.53 7.60
CA ARG A 376 -30.45 16.62 7.15
C ARG A 376 -30.47 17.78 8.13
N ASP A 377 -30.56 17.46 9.42
CA ASP A 377 -30.58 18.47 10.49
C ASP A 377 -29.22 19.19 10.62
N ALA A 378 -28.12 18.48 10.34
CA ALA A 378 -26.76 19.01 10.44
C ALA A 378 -26.30 19.86 9.24
N LYS A 379 -27.09 19.95 8.16
CA LYS A 379 -26.73 20.66 6.91
C LYS A 379 -26.15 22.07 7.12
N PRO A 380 -26.69 22.93 8.01
CA PRO A 380 -26.17 24.28 8.23
C PRO A 380 -24.76 24.34 8.84
N ARG A 381 -24.21 23.22 9.32
CA ARG A 381 -22.90 23.14 9.99
C ARG A 381 -21.74 23.03 9.02
N PHE A 382 -21.99 22.64 7.77
CA PHE A 382 -20.96 22.40 6.78
C PHE A 382 -20.71 23.65 5.94
N THR A 383 -19.44 23.85 5.54
CA THR A 383 -19.07 24.93 4.63
C THR A 383 -19.64 24.68 3.23
N GLU A 384 -19.64 23.42 2.81
CA GLU A 384 -20.24 22.89 1.58
C GLU A 384 -20.95 21.58 1.95
N ASN A 385 -22.10 21.29 1.35
CA ASN A 385 -22.83 20.04 1.67
C ASN A 385 -21.96 18.83 1.26
N PRO A 386 -21.67 17.89 2.18
CA PRO A 386 -20.84 16.75 1.84
C PRO A 386 -21.57 15.80 0.89
N THR A 387 -20.85 15.30 -0.10
CA THR A 387 -21.29 14.17 -0.92
C THR A 387 -21.20 12.90 -0.07
N VAL A 388 -22.34 12.25 0.16
CA VAL A 388 -22.39 10.98 0.91
C VAL A 388 -22.49 9.81 -0.07
N LEU A 389 -21.57 8.86 0.08
CA LEU A 389 -21.50 7.64 -0.71
C LEU A 389 -21.75 6.43 0.19
N LEU A 390 -22.37 5.39 -0.35
CA LEU A 390 -22.65 4.14 0.32
C LEU A 390 -22.07 2.97 -0.48
N SER A 391 -21.35 2.08 0.20
CA SER A 391 -20.73 0.90 -0.39
C SER A 391 -21.05 -0.34 0.44
N GLY A 392 -21.10 -1.50 -0.22
CA GLY A 392 -21.21 -2.81 0.42
C GLY A 392 -20.01 -3.17 1.31
N PRO A 393 -20.17 -4.15 2.22
CA PRO A 393 -19.14 -4.57 3.19
C PRO A 393 -17.85 -5.08 2.55
N GLU A 394 -17.90 -5.63 1.35
CA GLU A 394 -16.75 -6.12 0.61
C GLU A 394 -15.83 -4.99 0.11
N TYR A 395 -16.31 -3.75 0.09
CA TYR A 395 -15.62 -2.62 -0.55
C TYR A 395 -14.88 -1.69 0.43
N TRP A 396 -14.58 -2.17 1.64
CA TRP A 396 -13.78 -1.43 2.64
C TRP A 396 -12.46 -0.93 2.09
N GLU A 397 -11.85 -1.72 1.20
CA GLU A 397 -10.47 -1.53 0.74
C GLU A 397 -10.45 -0.92 -0.67
N GLU A 398 -11.55 -0.99 -1.44
CA GLU A 398 -11.74 -0.32 -2.73
C GLU A 398 -12.03 1.18 -2.57
N LEU A 399 -11.38 2.05 -3.35
CA LEU A 399 -11.54 3.52 -3.28
C LEU A 399 -11.83 4.18 -4.63
N ASP A 400 -11.94 3.38 -5.70
CA ASP A 400 -12.20 3.87 -7.05
C ASP A 400 -13.66 4.34 -7.25
N GLY A 401 -14.54 4.00 -6.31
CA GLY A 401 -15.92 4.45 -6.27
C GLY A 401 -16.83 3.78 -7.29
N ASN A 402 -16.33 2.76 -8.01
CA ASN A 402 -17.12 2.03 -9.02
C ASN A 402 -18.31 1.28 -8.40
N HIS A 403 -18.21 0.96 -7.12
CA HIS A 403 -19.22 0.27 -6.31
C HIS A 403 -19.93 1.20 -5.32
N ASP A 404 -19.61 2.50 -5.37
CA ASP A 404 -20.22 3.50 -4.50
C ASP A 404 -21.56 3.95 -5.11
N THR A 405 -22.61 3.90 -4.31
CA THR A 405 -23.89 4.51 -4.66
C THR A 405 -24.02 5.85 -3.95
N VAL A 406 -24.56 6.86 -4.64
CA VAL A 406 -24.85 8.14 -3.98
C VAL A 406 -25.94 7.90 -2.94
N PHE A 407 -25.63 8.19 -1.68
CA PHE A 407 -26.58 8.09 -0.59
C PHE A 407 -27.40 9.37 -0.53
N ASP A 408 -28.59 9.33 -1.13
CA ASP A 408 -29.54 10.43 -1.07
C ASP A 408 -30.24 10.45 0.30
N TYR A 409 -29.62 11.15 1.26
CA TYR A 409 -30.19 11.41 2.57
C TYR A 409 -31.28 12.49 2.55
N GLU A 410 -31.55 13.14 1.42
CA GLU A 410 -32.63 14.12 1.25
C GLU A 410 -33.96 13.44 0.88
N SER A 411 -33.91 12.24 0.29
CA SER A 411 -35.09 11.42 0.00
C SER A 411 -35.79 10.92 1.27
N THR A 412 -37.11 11.11 1.34
CA THR A 412 -37.98 10.56 2.41
C THR A 412 -38.13 9.04 2.36
N SER A 413 -37.69 8.39 1.27
CA SER A 413 -37.68 6.94 1.13
C SER A 413 -36.29 6.48 0.75
N LEU A 414 -35.55 5.93 1.71
CA LEU A 414 -34.28 5.25 1.42
C LEU A 414 -34.58 3.99 0.60
N ARG A 415 -34.19 3.98 -0.68
CA ARG A 415 -34.11 2.76 -1.48
C ARG A 415 -32.77 2.09 -1.11
N ILE A 416 -32.84 1.08 -0.26
CA ILE A 416 -31.69 0.31 0.24
C ILE A 416 -31.30 -0.76 -0.79
#